data_AF-A0ABD6EK80-F1
#
_entry.id   AF-A0ABD6EK80-F1
#
_cell.length_a   1.000
_cell.length_b   1.000
_cell.length_c   1.000
_cell.angle_alpha   90.00
_cell.angle_beta   90.00
_cell.angle_gamma   90.00
#
_symmetry.space_group_name_H-M   'P 1'
#
loop_
_entity.id
_entity.type
_entity.pdbx_description
1 polymer ?
#
loop_
_entity_poly.entity_id
_entity_poly.type
_entity_poly.pdbx_seq_one_letter_code
_entity_poly.pdbx_strand_id
1 'polypeptide(L)'
;MSQESQKSFHDMAKCVIDEYKFCPLEDTAYKPSCVDGVQTQGENIADNGGIRAAFSAYRNHISLNGPEPQLPGQLMSQFSHDQLFFLNFAQVWC
;
A
#
# COMPACT_ATOMS: atom_id res chain seq x y z
N MET A 1 14.12 17.95 -14.05
CA MET A 1 14.66 17.36 -12.81
C MET A 1 16.16 17.57 -12.79
N SER A 2 16.77 17.89 -11.63
CA SER A 2 18.24 17.91 -11.53
C SER A 2 18.80 16.48 -11.57
N GLN A 3 20.07 16.33 -11.93
CA GLN A 3 20.76 15.02 -11.91
C GLN A 3 20.70 14.38 -10.52
N GLU A 4 20.84 15.20 -9.47
CA GLU A 4 20.72 14.76 -8.07
C GLU A 4 19.31 14.24 -7.77
N SER A 5 18.26 14.95 -8.22
CA SER A 5 16.88 14.50 -8.02
C SER A 5 16.60 13.20 -8.75
N GLN A 6 17.15 13.03 -9.95
CA GLN A 6 17.01 11.79 -10.73
C GLN A 6 17.74 10.63 -10.04
N LYS A 7 18.96 10.86 -9.55
CA LYS A 7 19.71 9.86 -8.79
C LYS A 7 18.95 9.43 -7.53
N SER A 8 18.46 10.39 -6.73
CA SER A 8 17.68 10.08 -5.52
C SER A 8 16.39 9.33 -5.84
N PHE A 9 15.71 9.66 -6.94
CA PHE A 9 14.54 8.91 -7.39
C PHE A 9 14.89 7.45 -7.70
N HIS A 10 15.98 7.21 -8.45
CA HIS A 10 16.43 5.85 -8.75
C HIS A 10 16.89 5.08 -7.51
N ASP A 11 17.55 5.75 -6.55
CA ASP A 11 17.96 5.15 -5.29
C ASP A 11 16.74 4.67 -4.48
N MET A 12 15.64 5.44 -4.46
CA MET A 12 14.38 5.04 -3.80
C MET A 12 13.63 3.94 -4.58
N ALA A 13 13.54 4.06 -5.91
CA ALA A 13 12.91 3.05 -6.76
C ALA A 13 13.61 1.69 -6.64
N LYS A 14 14.94 1.70 -6.49
CA LYS A 14 15.73 0.48 -6.26
C LYS A 14 15.28 -0.27 -5.00
N CYS A 15 14.93 0.43 -3.92
CA CYS A 15 14.39 -0.21 -2.71
C CYS A 15 13.12 -1.01 -3.03
N VAL A 16 12.21 -0.42 -3.81
CA VAL A 16 10.95 -1.07 -4.23
C VAL A 16 11.23 -2.25 -5.18
N ILE A 17 12.17 -2.10 -6.12
CA ILE A 17 12.58 -3.21 -7.00
C ILE A 17 13.07 -4.40 -6.17
N ASP A 18 13.93 -4.13 -5.18
CA ASP A 18 14.54 -5.17 -4.36
C ASP A 18 13.51 -5.84 -3.43
N GLU A 19 12.53 -5.09 -2.91
CA GLU A 19 11.43 -5.61 -2.09
C GLU A 19 10.51 -6.55 -2.88
N TYR A 20 10.13 -6.18 -4.10
CA TYR A 20 9.17 -6.93 -4.92
C TYR A 20 9.81 -8.00 -5.80
N LYS A 21 11.10 -8.32 -5.59
CA LYS A 21 11.79 -9.39 -6.30
C LYS A 21 11.70 -10.71 -5.50
N PHE A 22 10.57 -11.40 -5.60
CA PHE A 22 10.34 -12.68 -4.92
C PHE A 22 9.43 -13.63 -5.71
N CYS A 23 9.41 -14.89 -5.32
CA CYS A 23 8.50 -15.89 -5.85
C CYS A 23 7.37 -16.13 -4.84
N PRO A 24 6.09 -15.83 -5.17
CA PRO A 24 5.01 -16.01 -4.22
C PRO A 24 4.69 -17.51 -4.04
N LEU A 25 4.26 -17.87 -2.83
CA LEU A 25 3.62 -19.16 -2.54
C LEU A 25 4.46 -20.41 -2.89
N GLU A 26 5.80 -20.33 -2.78
CA GLU A 26 6.73 -21.41 -3.17
C GLU A 26 6.43 -22.77 -2.50
N ASP A 27 5.87 -22.75 -1.28
CA ASP A 27 5.54 -23.93 -0.46
C ASP A 27 4.08 -24.40 -0.59
N THR A 28 3.34 -23.94 -1.60
CA THR A 28 1.95 -24.34 -1.81
C THR A 28 1.76 -25.13 -3.11
N ALA A 29 0.60 -25.78 -3.26
CA ALA A 29 0.23 -26.47 -4.49
C ALA A 29 0.07 -25.51 -5.69
N TYR A 30 -0.14 -24.21 -5.42
CA TYR A 30 -0.25 -23.17 -6.43
C TYR A 30 1.06 -22.38 -6.50
N LYS A 31 1.75 -22.45 -7.65
CA LYS A 31 3.04 -21.79 -7.87
C LYS A 31 2.90 -20.71 -8.94
N PRO A 32 2.49 -19.48 -8.58
CA PRO A 32 2.48 -18.37 -9.52
C PRO A 32 3.90 -18.04 -9.96
N SER A 33 4.00 -17.33 -11.09
CA SER A 33 5.29 -16.81 -11.56
C SER A 33 5.93 -15.90 -10.52
N CYS A 34 7.27 -15.92 -10.46
CA CYS A 34 8.01 -14.97 -9.66
C CYS A 34 7.78 -13.55 -10.15
N VAL A 35 7.75 -12.60 -9.21
CA VAL A 35 7.57 -11.19 -9.49
C VAL A 35 8.89 -10.60 -9.98
N ASP A 36 8.85 -9.89 -11.11
CA ASP A 36 9.95 -9.07 -11.59
C ASP A 36 9.80 -7.64 -11.04
N GLY A 37 10.62 -7.31 -10.04
CA GLY A 37 10.61 -6.00 -9.40
C GLY A 37 10.92 -4.85 -10.37
N VAL A 38 11.71 -5.06 -11.43
CA VAL A 38 12.03 -4.01 -12.42
C VAL A 38 10.81 -3.73 -13.30
N GLN A 39 10.12 -4.80 -13.73
CA GLN A 39 8.92 -4.67 -14.56
C GLN A 39 7.76 -4.03 -13.79
N THR A 40 7.61 -4.36 -12.52
CA THR A 40 6.46 -3.95 -11.69
C THR A 40 6.69 -2.66 -10.91
N GLN A 41 7.91 -2.12 -10.86
CA GLN A 41 8.25 -0.97 -10.01
C GLN A 41 7.32 0.24 -10.17
N GLY A 42 6.82 0.51 -11.39
CA GLY A 42 5.97 1.67 -11.66
C GLY A 42 4.67 1.61 -10.86
N GLU A 43 3.96 0.49 -10.98
CA GLU A 43 2.71 0.24 -10.24
C GLU A 43 2.98 0.06 -8.75
N ASN A 44 4.04 -0.64 -8.35
CA ASN A 44 4.39 -0.80 -6.92
C ASN A 44 4.66 0.55 -6.25
N ILE A 45 5.35 1.48 -6.93
CA ILE A 45 5.57 2.85 -6.45
C ILE A 45 4.25 3.62 -6.39
N ALA A 46 3.38 3.46 -7.39
CA ALA A 46 2.08 4.10 -7.43
C ALA A 46 1.17 3.61 -6.29
N ASP A 47 1.12 2.31 -6.01
CA ASP A 47 0.32 1.72 -4.94
C ASP A 47 0.78 2.22 -3.56
N ASN A 48 2.09 2.14 -3.28
CA ASN A 48 2.67 2.62 -2.04
C ASN A 48 2.52 4.14 -1.86
N GLY A 49 2.71 4.91 -2.93
CA GLY A 49 2.52 6.36 -2.92
C GLY A 49 1.05 6.73 -2.72
N GLY A 50 0.16 6.04 -3.42
CA GLY A 50 -1.28 6.26 -3.41
C GLY A 50 -1.90 6.00 -2.05
N ILE A 51 -1.62 4.85 -1.43
CA ILE A 51 -2.15 4.52 -0.11
C ILE A 51 -1.61 5.48 0.97
N ARG A 52 -0.33 5.87 0.89
CA ARG A 52 0.25 6.85 1.82
C ARG A 52 -0.41 8.22 1.69
N ALA A 53 -0.65 8.68 0.46
CA ALA A 53 -1.34 9.94 0.20
C ALA A 53 -2.80 9.89 0.68
N ALA A 54 -3.52 8.81 0.37
CA ALA A 54 -4.91 8.60 0.79
C ALA A 54 -5.05 8.54 2.31
N PHE A 55 -4.16 7.82 3.00
CA PHE A 55 -4.19 7.74 4.47
C PHE A 55 -3.86 9.11 5.10
N SER A 56 -2.87 9.84 4.58
CA SER A 56 -2.58 11.20 5.04
C SER A 56 -3.80 12.13 4.86
N ALA A 57 -4.47 12.06 3.72
CA ALA A 57 -5.69 12.83 3.46
C ALA A 57 -6.83 12.44 4.41
N TYR A 58 -7.00 11.15 4.69
CA TYR A 58 -7.97 10.65 5.67
C TYR A 58 -7.67 11.18 7.08
N ARG A 59 -6.41 11.15 7.53
CA ARG A 59 -6.03 11.72 8.83
C ARG A 59 -6.27 13.23 8.91
N ASN A 60 -6.04 13.97 7.82
CA ASN A 60 -6.38 15.39 7.74
C ASN A 60 -7.89 15.62 7.81
N HIS A 61 -8.68 14.78 7.15
CA HIS A 61 -10.15 14.84 7.23
C HIS A 61 -10.63 14.68 8.68
N ILE A 62 -10.13 13.68 9.41
CA ILE A 62 -10.48 13.45 10.82
C ILE A 62 -10.03 14.63 11.71
N SER A 63 -8.86 15.20 11.45
CA SER A 63 -8.36 16.38 12.19
C SER A 63 -9.29 17.59 12.04
N LEU A 64 -9.87 17.78 10.85
CA LEU A 64 -10.73 18.92 10.53
C LEU A 64 -12.20 18.71 10.94
N ASN A 65 -12.70 17.49 10.85
CA ASN A 65 -14.13 17.19 10.98
C ASN A 65 -14.48 16.37 12.23
N GLY A 66 -13.48 15.88 12.96
CA GLY A 66 -13.65 14.93 14.05
C GLY A 66 -13.73 13.48 13.58
N PRO A 67 -13.79 12.52 14.52
CA PRO A 67 -13.89 11.10 14.22
C PRO A 67 -15.26 10.72 13.66
N GLU A 68 -15.28 9.75 12.76
CA GLU A 68 -16.53 9.17 12.24
C GLU A 68 -17.16 8.19 13.26
N PRO A 69 -18.49 7.95 13.19
CA PRO A 69 -19.13 6.88 13.96
C PRO A 69 -18.52 5.52 13.64
N GLN A 70 -18.49 4.63 14.63
CA GLN A 70 -18.07 3.24 14.40
C GLN A 70 -19.05 2.51 13.49
N LEU A 71 -18.52 1.61 12.65
CA LEU A 71 -19.36 0.78 11.78
C LEU A 71 -20.24 -0.17 12.62
N PRO A 72 -21.51 -0.36 12.23
CA PRO A 72 -22.39 -1.29 12.92
C PRO A 72 -21.98 -2.74 12.69
N GLY A 73 -22.40 -3.63 13.60
CA GLY A 73 -22.13 -5.07 13.52
C GLY A 73 -21.00 -5.50 14.44
N GLN A 74 -21.18 -6.66 15.08
CA GLN A 74 -20.30 -7.14 16.15
C GLN A 74 -18.84 -7.30 15.73
N LEU A 75 -18.58 -7.65 14.47
CA LEU A 75 -17.21 -7.81 13.97
C LEU A 75 -16.57 -6.47 13.62
N MET A 76 -17.26 -5.63 12.84
CA MET A 76 -16.71 -4.37 12.34
C MET A 76 -16.46 -3.36 13.47
N SER A 77 -17.28 -3.37 14.51
CA SER A 77 -17.13 -2.50 15.68
C SER A 77 -15.90 -2.81 16.55
N GLN A 78 -15.18 -3.91 16.29
CA GLN A 78 -13.96 -4.28 17.01
C GLN A 78 -12.71 -3.59 16.44
N PHE A 79 -12.80 -3.02 15.24
CA PHE A 79 -11.67 -2.39 14.58
C PHE A 79 -11.70 -0.88 14.77
N SER A 80 -10.52 -0.25 14.87
CA SER A 80 -10.40 1.20 14.75
C SER A 80 -10.65 1.64 13.30
N HIS A 81 -11.01 2.89 13.08
CA HIS A 81 -11.17 3.40 11.70
C HIS A 81 -9.87 3.33 10.89
N ASP A 82 -8.70 3.46 11.52
CA ASP A 82 -7.42 3.26 10.83
C ASP A 82 -7.27 1.81 10.35
N GLN A 83 -7.65 0.83 11.19
CA GLN A 83 -7.66 -0.58 10.77
C GLN A 83 -8.69 -0.82 9.66
N LEU A 84 -9.88 -0.24 9.76
CA LEU A 84 -10.92 -0.33 8.74
C LEU A 84 -10.48 0.29 7.41
N PHE A 85 -9.73 1.38 7.43
CA PHE A 85 -9.13 1.98 6.24
C PHE A 85 -8.24 0.97 5.49
N PHE A 86 -7.31 0.33 6.21
CA PHE A 86 -6.41 -0.64 5.58
C PHE A 86 -7.10 -1.96 5.22
N LEU A 87 -8.11 -2.39 5.98
CA LEU A 87 -8.96 -3.53 5.61
C LEU A 87 -9.72 -3.26 4.31
N ASN A 88 -10.30 -2.06 4.15
CA ASN A 88 -10.98 -1.68 2.93
C ASN A 88 -10.02 -1.61 1.74
N PHE A 89 -8.83 -1.04 1.93
CA PHE A 89 -7.79 -1.04 0.90
C PHE A 89 -7.43 -2.47 0.46
N ALA A 90 -7.21 -3.38 1.40
CA ALA A 90 -6.84 -4.77 1.09
C ALA A 90 -7.97 -5.52 0.34
N GLN A 91 -9.24 -5.25 0.66
CA GLN A 91 -10.39 -5.91 0.02
C GLN A 91 -10.54 -5.61 -1.47
N VAL A 92 -9.96 -4.51 -1.98
CA VAL A 92 -9.94 -4.20 -3.42
C VAL A 92 -9.15 -5.26 -4.21
N TRP A 93 -8.25 -5.98 -3.53
CA TRP A 93 -7.31 -6.94 -4.12
C TRP A 93 -7.66 -8.41 -3.82
N CYS A 94 -8.91 -8.68 -3.40
CA CYS A 94 -9.41 -10.03 -3.13
C CYS A 94 -9.70 -10.86 -4.40
#